data_AF-A0A7S2AFL3-F1
#
_entry.id   AF-A0A7S2AFL3-F1
#
_cell.length_a   1.000
_cell.length_b   1.000
_cell.length_c   1.000
_cell.angle_alpha   90.00
_cell.angle_beta   90.00
_cell.angle_gamma   90.00
#
_symmetry.space_group_name_H-M   'P 1'
#
loop_
_entity.id
_entity.type
_entity.pdbx_description
1 polymer ?
#
loop_
_entity_poly.entity_id
_entity_poly.type
_entity_poly.pdbx_seq_one_letter_code
_entity_poly.pdbx_strand_id
1 'polypeptide(L)'
;YFRKVDVNRNHQTASYQRISSMPTFQFWMKGKKRHQFSGADEHSLREWTRRLVEEFERDDVEVTKEALEEFYKKHDPAKATPESIAKIIEKNSKDFGTMVRILKKKYGEAPATKKRERAAKAEKEEAPKESGAAKGGP
;
A
#
# COMPACT_ATOMS: atom_id res chain seq x y z
N TYR A 1 8.97 -5.35 -1.77
CA TYR A 1 10.13 -5.75 -0.94
C TYR A 1 9.74 -6.97 -0.11
N PHE A 2 10.71 -7.81 0.28
CA PHE A 2 10.47 -8.97 1.15
C PHE A 2 11.15 -8.73 2.50
N ARG A 3 10.46 -9.04 3.62
CA ARG A 3 11.01 -8.93 4.97
C ARG A 3 10.93 -10.28 5.67
N LYS A 4 12.01 -10.66 6.34
CA LYS A 4 12.05 -11.80 7.24
C LYS A 4 11.94 -11.29 8.67
N VAL A 5 11.13 -11.94 9.49
CA VAL A 5 11.00 -11.64 10.91
C VAL A 5 11.27 -12.92 11.67
N ASP A 6 12.25 -12.87 12.58
CA ASP A 6 12.50 -13.95 13.51
C ASP A 6 11.48 -13.87 14.65
N VAL A 7 10.54 -14.81 14.67
CA VAL A 7 9.45 -14.87 15.66
C VAL A 7 9.94 -15.27 17.06
N ASN A 8 11.11 -15.91 17.17
CA ASN A 8 11.72 -16.24 18.46
C ASN A 8 12.32 -15.01 19.13
N ARG A 9 12.71 -13.98 18.35
CA ARG A 9 13.19 -12.71 18.89
C ARG A 9 12.07 -11.68 19.04
N ASN A 10 10.99 -11.82 18.27
CA ASN A 10 9.88 -10.87 18.24
C ASN A 10 8.54 -11.51 18.63
N HIS A 11 8.49 -12.06 19.84
CA HIS A 11 7.33 -12.76 20.37
C HIS A 11 6.07 -11.90 20.42
N GLN A 12 6.19 -10.60 20.76
CA GLN A 12 5.05 -9.69 20.81
C GLN A 12 4.37 -9.56 19.44
N THR A 13 5.15 -9.38 18.38
CA THR A 13 4.61 -9.30 17.01
C THR A 13 4.05 -10.65 16.57
N ALA A 14 4.73 -11.76 16.86
CA ALA A 14 4.24 -13.10 16.52
C ALA A 14 2.88 -13.40 17.18
N SER A 15 2.74 -13.10 18.47
CA SER A 15 1.49 -13.25 19.23
C SER A 15 0.40 -12.33 18.68
N TYR A 16 0.68 -11.05 18.46
CA TYR A 16 -0.27 -10.09 17.90
C TYR A 16 -0.76 -10.50 16.51
N GLN A 17 0.15 -11.03 15.68
CA GLN A 17 -0.15 -11.54 14.34
C GLN A 17 -0.70 -12.97 14.31
N ARG A 18 -0.87 -13.60 15.48
CA ARG A 18 -1.40 -14.96 15.68
C ARG A 18 -0.64 -16.01 14.88
N ILE A 19 0.68 -15.96 14.99
CA ILE A 19 1.58 -16.87 14.29
C ILE A 19 1.78 -18.13 15.14
N SER A 20 1.31 -19.27 14.64
CA SER A 20 1.36 -20.57 15.35
C SER A 20 2.16 -21.65 14.64
N SER A 21 2.45 -21.48 13.34
CA SER A 21 3.16 -22.47 12.52
C SER A 21 4.20 -21.78 11.63
N MET A 22 5.33 -22.45 11.42
CA MET A 22 6.43 -21.97 10.59
C MET A 22 6.61 -22.86 9.35
N PRO A 23 6.95 -22.29 8.17
CA PRO A 23 6.95 -20.85 7.87
C PRO A 23 5.52 -20.29 7.79
N THR A 24 5.34 -19.01 8.11
CA THR A 24 4.11 -18.26 7.81
C THR A 24 4.45 -17.07 6.92
N PHE A 25 3.72 -16.94 5.81
CA PHE A 25 3.82 -15.81 4.90
C PHE A 25 2.66 -14.85 5.12
N GLN A 26 2.96 -13.55 5.18
CA GLN A 26 1.96 -12.50 5.22
C GLN A 26 2.16 -11.52 4.08
N PHE A 27 1.06 -11.16 3.43
CA PHE A 27 1.03 -10.25 2.30
C PHE A 27 0.43 -8.93 2.76
N TRP A 28 1.18 -7.84 2.57
CA TRP A 28 0.79 -6.51 3.02
C TRP A 28 0.77 -5.53 1.84
N MET A 29 -0.25 -4.69 1.78
CA MET A 29 -0.35 -3.60 0.79
C MET A 29 -1.01 -2.40 1.43
N LYS A 30 -0.45 -1.19 1.21
CA LYS A 30 -0.97 0.08 1.76
C LYS A 30 -1.21 -0.01 3.29
N GLY A 31 -0.29 -0.66 4.02
CA GLY A 31 -0.37 -0.83 5.47
C GLY A 31 -1.40 -1.84 5.98
N LYS A 32 -2.09 -2.57 5.09
CA LYS A 32 -3.12 -3.55 5.45
C LYS A 32 -2.70 -4.97 5.07
N LYS A 33 -2.95 -5.93 5.97
CA LYS A 33 -2.77 -7.36 5.69
C LYS A 33 -3.82 -7.80 4.68
N ARG A 34 -3.36 -8.28 3.53
CA ARG A 34 -4.19 -8.74 2.40
C ARG A 34 -4.45 -10.24 2.50
N HIS A 35 -3.44 -10.99 2.88
CA HIS A 35 -3.52 -12.44 2.97
C HIS A 35 -2.46 -13.00 3.92
N GLN A 36 -2.67 -14.21 4.40
CA GLN A 36 -1.76 -14.96 5.23
C GLN A 36 -1.97 -16.46 4.99
N PHE A 37 -0.88 -17.21 4.86
CA PHE A 37 -0.92 -18.67 4.89
C PHE A 37 0.34 -19.22 5.59
N SER A 38 0.28 -20.46 6.04
CA SER A 38 1.42 -21.17 6.63
C SER A 38 1.75 -22.44 5.85
N GLY A 39 2.99 -22.92 6.03
CA GLY A 39 3.52 -24.05 5.28
C GLY A 39 4.34 -23.62 4.06
N ALA A 40 5.07 -24.57 3.50
CA ALA A 40 5.96 -24.37 2.37
C ALA A 40 5.23 -24.54 1.02
N ASP A 41 4.18 -23.73 0.78
CA ASP A 41 3.45 -23.72 -0.48
C ASP A 41 3.99 -22.62 -1.42
N GLU A 42 4.81 -23.03 -2.39
CA GLU A 42 5.37 -22.12 -3.40
C GLU A 42 4.31 -21.61 -4.38
N HIS A 43 3.30 -22.43 -4.71
CA HIS A 43 2.27 -22.04 -5.68
C HIS A 43 1.45 -20.87 -5.14
N SER A 44 0.94 -21.01 -3.91
CA SER A 44 0.24 -19.93 -3.20
C SER A 44 1.13 -18.69 -3.06
N LEU A 45 2.42 -18.87 -2.77
CA LEU A 45 3.36 -17.75 -2.65
C LEU A 45 3.45 -16.95 -3.97
N ARG A 46 3.60 -17.64 -5.10
CA ARG A 46 3.69 -17.01 -6.42
C ARG A 46 2.39 -16.35 -6.83
N GLU A 47 1.26 -17.02 -6.64
CA GLU A 47 -0.06 -16.50 -7.00
C GLU A 47 -0.36 -15.20 -6.25
N TRP A 48 -0.23 -15.21 -4.92
CA TRP A 48 -0.51 -14.03 -4.10
C TRP A 48 0.47 -12.89 -4.36
N THR A 49 1.74 -13.19 -4.62
CA THR A 49 2.73 -12.17 -5.00
C THR A 49 2.31 -11.49 -6.30
N ARG A 50 2.00 -12.26 -7.35
CA ARG A 50 1.58 -11.73 -8.65
C ARG A 50 0.31 -10.88 -8.51
N ARG A 51 -0.69 -11.39 -7.79
CA ARG A 51 -1.95 -10.69 -7.55
C ARG A 51 -1.74 -9.34 -6.86
N LEU A 52 -0.86 -9.27 -5.86
CA LEU A 52 -0.56 -8.02 -5.17
C LEU A 52 0.20 -7.04 -6.07
N VAL A 53 1.10 -7.51 -6.93
CA VAL A 53 1.80 -6.65 -7.90
C VAL A 53 0.80 -6.06 -8.89
N GLU A 54 -0.06 -6.88 -9.49
CA GLU A 54 -1.08 -6.43 -10.44
C GLU A 54 -2.08 -5.45 -9.79
N GLU A 55 -2.52 -5.74 -8.56
CA GLU A 55 -3.38 -4.82 -7.81
C GLU A 55 -2.69 -3.50 -7.49
N PHE A 56 -1.41 -3.54 -7.14
CA PHE A 56 -0.62 -2.35 -6.88
C PHE A 56 -0.43 -1.51 -8.15
N GLU A 57 -0.03 -2.12 -9.27
CA GLU A 57 0.19 -1.41 -10.54
C GLU A 57 -1.08 -0.74 -11.05
N ARG A 58 -2.23 -1.41 -10.91
CA ARG A 58 -3.54 -0.83 -11.23
C ARG A 58 -3.83 0.41 -10.39
N ASP A 59 -3.45 0.39 -9.11
CA ASP A 59 -3.73 1.47 -8.17
C ASP A 59 -2.60 2.53 -8.11
N ASP A 60 -1.44 2.29 -8.72
CA ASP A 60 -0.25 3.17 -8.72
C ASP A 60 -0.36 4.27 -9.79
N VAL A 61 -1.45 5.02 -9.68
CA VAL A 61 -1.82 6.10 -10.59
C VAL A 61 -1.88 7.43 -9.86
N GLU A 62 -1.78 8.51 -10.63
CA GLU A 62 -2.02 9.87 -10.20
C GLU A 62 -3.02 10.57 -11.11
N VAL A 63 -3.76 11.49 -10.52
CA VAL A 63 -4.72 12.34 -11.21
C VAL A 63 -4.23 13.78 -11.12
N THR A 64 -4.06 14.43 -12.27
CA THR A 64 -3.66 15.84 -12.31
C THR A 64 -4.83 16.76 -11.91
N LYS A 65 -4.49 17.98 -11.48
CA LYS A 65 -5.50 19.02 -11.18
C LYS A 65 -6.44 19.25 -12.36
N GLU A 66 -5.88 19.40 -13.55
CA GLU A 66 -6.60 19.61 -14.80
C GLU A 66 -7.57 18.47 -15.11
N ALA A 67 -7.10 17.21 -15.07
CA ALA A 67 -7.93 16.04 -15.36
C ALA A 67 -9.09 15.90 -14.36
N LEU A 68 -8.87 16.24 -13.09
CA LEU A 68 -9.91 16.20 -12.07
C LEU A 68 -10.91 17.36 -12.22
N GLU A 69 -10.42 18.54 -12.59
CA GLU A 69 -11.26 19.72 -12.84
C GLU A 69 -12.18 19.50 -14.06
N GLU A 70 -11.65 19.02 -15.18
CA GLU A 70 -12.43 18.67 -16.37
C GLU A 70 -13.50 17.62 -16.06
N PHE A 71 -13.13 16.60 -15.29
CA PHE A 71 -14.06 15.56 -14.84
C PHE A 71 -15.22 16.14 -14.02
N TYR A 72 -14.94 16.99 -13.03
CA TYR A 72 -15.98 17.60 -12.23
C TYR A 72 -16.79 18.64 -13.01
N LYS A 73 -16.21 19.38 -13.95
CA LYS A 73 -16.98 20.29 -14.84
C LYS A 73 -18.06 19.54 -15.63
N LYS A 74 -17.77 18.31 -16.07
CA LYS A 74 -18.72 17.48 -16.83
C LYS A 74 -19.81 16.85 -15.94
N HIS A 75 -19.44 16.41 -14.73
CA HIS A 75 -20.29 15.55 -13.90
C HIS A 75 -20.87 16.20 -12.63
N ASP A 76 -20.18 17.17 -12.03
CA ASP A 76 -20.59 17.87 -10.79
C ASP A 76 -19.87 19.24 -10.68
N PRO A 77 -20.37 20.27 -11.40
CA PRO A 77 -19.69 21.57 -11.52
C PRO A 77 -19.48 22.27 -10.17
N ALA A 78 -20.31 21.97 -9.16
CA ALA A 78 -20.18 22.53 -7.82
C ALA A 78 -18.84 22.16 -7.15
N LYS A 79 -18.20 21.07 -7.59
CA LYS A 79 -16.90 20.61 -7.07
C LYS A 79 -15.71 20.98 -7.93
N ALA A 80 -15.95 21.59 -9.09
CA ALA A 80 -14.93 22.05 -10.02
C ALA A 80 -14.27 23.38 -9.60
N THR A 81 -14.31 23.73 -8.32
CA THR A 81 -13.63 24.91 -7.79
C THR A 81 -12.16 24.58 -7.48
N PRO A 82 -11.20 25.49 -7.74
CA PRO A 82 -9.78 25.23 -7.52
C PRO A 82 -9.44 24.76 -6.10
N GLU A 83 -10.13 25.32 -5.09
CA GLU A 83 -9.96 24.94 -3.68
C GLU A 83 -10.44 23.52 -3.37
N SER A 84 -11.62 23.15 -3.91
CA SER A 84 -12.16 21.79 -3.78
C SER A 84 -11.23 20.77 -4.43
N ILE A 85 -10.75 21.07 -5.64
CA ILE A 85 -9.82 20.21 -6.38
C ILE A 85 -8.51 20.01 -5.62
N ALA A 86 -7.90 21.10 -5.12
CA ALA A 86 -6.69 21.04 -4.31
C ALA A 86 -6.87 20.16 -3.07
N LYS A 87 -7.97 20.37 -2.33
CA LYS A 87 -8.29 19.60 -1.12
C LYS A 87 -8.55 18.12 -1.42
N ILE A 88 -9.19 17.80 -2.54
CA ILE A 88 -9.44 16.42 -2.97
C ILE A 88 -8.11 15.75 -3.32
N ILE A 89 -7.23 16.43 -4.05
CA ILE A 89 -5.91 15.90 -4.43
C ILE A 89 -5.04 15.66 -3.20
N GLU A 90 -5.00 16.61 -2.26
CA GLU A 90 -4.24 16.46 -1.02
C GLU A 90 -4.76 15.27 -0.19
N LYS A 91 -6.09 15.16 -0.03
CA LYS A 91 -6.73 14.08 0.72
C LYS A 91 -6.51 12.70 0.10
N ASN A 92 -6.46 12.62 -1.23
CA ASN A 92 -6.28 11.36 -1.97
C ASN A 92 -4.84 11.12 -2.45
N SER A 93 -3.90 11.99 -2.08
CA SER A 93 -2.48 11.91 -2.48
C SER A 93 -1.85 10.55 -2.20
N LYS A 94 -2.30 9.85 -1.16
CA LYS A 94 -1.80 8.51 -0.80
C LYS A 94 -2.45 7.36 -1.59
N ASP A 95 -3.64 7.56 -2.16
CA ASP A 95 -4.41 6.50 -2.83
C ASP A 95 -5.40 7.02 -3.90
N PHE A 96 -4.87 7.54 -5.01
CA PHE A 96 -5.71 7.94 -6.15
C PHE A 96 -6.41 6.75 -6.82
N GLY A 97 -5.84 5.54 -6.79
CA GLY A 97 -6.46 4.34 -7.35
C GLY A 97 -7.84 4.06 -6.74
N THR A 98 -7.95 4.15 -5.40
CA THR A 98 -9.25 4.03 -4.72
C THR A 98 -10.20 5.18 -5.11
N MET A 99 -9.70 6.41 -5.19
CA MET A 99 -10.50 7.57 -5.60
C MET A 99 -11.09 7.38 -7.00
N VAL A 100 -10.27 7.01 -7.97
CA VAL A 100 -10.69 6.80 -9.37
C VAL A 100 -11.77 5.72 -9.46
N ARG A 101 -11.62 4.62 -8.71
CA ARG A 101 -12.64 3.57 -8.64
C ARG A 101 -13.97 4.07 -8.05
N ILE A 102 -13.92 4.90 -7.01
CA ILE A 102 -15.12 5.47 -6.40
C ILE A 102 -15.80 6.45 -7.37
N LEU A 103 -15.02 7.30 -8.05
CA LEU A 103 -15.56 8.23 -9.05
C LEU A 103 -16.20 7.49 -10.22
N LYS A 104 -15.55 6.45 -10.75
CA LYS A 104 -16.12 5.58 -11.78
C LYS A 104 -17.43 4.92 -11.36
N LYS A 105 -17.53 4.46 -10.12
CA LYS A 105 -18.78 3.89 -9.59
C LYS A 105 -19.87 4.93 -9.44
N LYS A 106 -19.52 6.16 -9.08
CA LYS A 106 -20.48 7.23 -8.80
C LYS A 106 -21.01 7.91 -10.07
N TYR A 107 -20.13 8.14 -11.05
CA TYR A 107 -20.42 8.93 -12.24
C TYR A 107 -20.35 8.11 -13.54
N GLY A 108 -20.08 6.80 -13.47
CA GLY A 108 -19.93 5.91 -14.62
C GLY A 108 -18.57 6.03 -15.34
N GLU A 109 -17.97 7.21 -15.31
CA GLU A 109 -16.68 7.53 -15.92
C GLU A 109 -15.59 7.79 -14.86
N ALA A 110 -14.34 7.57 -15.25
CA ALA A 110 -13.16 7.87 -14.44
C ALA A 110 -12.44 9.12 -14.97
N PRO A 111 -11.85 9.96 -14.09
CA PRO A 111 -10.94 11.01 -14.55
C PRO A 111 -9.70 10.39 -15.21
N ALA A 112 -9.06 11.15 -16.10
CA ALA A 112 -7.82 10.70 -16.73
C ALA A 112 -6.72 10.48 -15.67
N THR A 113 -6.02 9.34 -15.79
CA THR A 113 -4.97 8.94 -14.86
C THR A 113 -3.63 8.80 -15.59
N LYS A 114 -2.54 9.17 -14.92
CA LYS A 114 -1.17 8.87 -15.38
C LYS A 114 -0.51 7.90 -14.39
N LYS A 115 0.50 7.16 -14.83
CA LYS A 115 1.31 6.33 -13.94
C LYS A 115 2.03 7.26 -12.96
N ARG A 116 2.00 6.92 -11.66
CA ARG A 116 2.67 7.70 -10.63
C ARG A 116 4.18 7.76 -10.90
N GLU A 117 4.73 8.97 -11.01
CA GLU A 117 6.18 9.16 -11.04
C GLU A 117 6.72 9.07 -9.62
N ARG A 118 7.20 7.87 -9.25
CA ARG A 118 7.95 7.72 -8.01
C ARG A 118 9.34 8.28 -8.24
N ALA A 119 9.64 9.43 -7.65
CA ALA A 119 11.03 9.82 -7.44
C ALA A 119 11.72 8.66 -6.73
N ALA A 120 12.77 8.10 -7.34
CA ALA A 120 13.56 7.01 -6.78
C ALA A 120 14.29 7.48 -5.51
N LYS A 121 13.58 7.58 -4.38
CA LYS A 121 14.10 7.88 -3.06
C LYS A 121 13.34 7.08 -2.01
N ALA A 122 13.90 5.91 -1.65
CA ALA A 122 13.92 5.34 -0.30
C ALA A 122 14.50 3.89 -0.31
N GLU A 123 15.71 3.71 -0.83
CA GLU A 123 16.63 2.72 -0.27
C GLU A 123 17.56 3.46 0.71
N LYS A 124 17.06 3.73 1.93
CA LYS A 124 17.82 4.00 3.16
C LYS A 124 16.81 4.26 4.29
N GLU A 125 17.13 3.76 5.48
CA GLU A 125 16.31 3.60 6.71
C GLU A 125 15.37 2.37 6.71
N GLU A 126 15.49 1.37 7.58
CA GLU A 126 16.27 1.20 8.82
C GLU A 126 16.97 -0.17 8.81
N ALA A 127 18.29 -0.17 8.98
CA ALA A 127 19.01 -1.32 9.51
C ALA A 127 18.70 -1.40 11.02
N PRO A 128 18.44 -2.59 11.59
CA PRO A 128 18.18 -2.70 13.01
C PRO A 128 19.42 -2.25 13.79
N LYS A 129 19.22 -1.26 14.67
CA LYS A 129 20.20 -0.87 15.69
C LYS A 129 20.44 -2.07 16.60
N GLU A 130 21.63 -2.64 16.48
CA GLU A 130 22.21 -3.54 17.47
C GLU A 130 22.55 -2.71 18.71
N SER A 131 21.74 -2.81 19.76
CA SER A 131 22.10 -2.34 21.10
C SER A 131 22.51 -3.56 21.93
N GLY A 132 23.81 -3.71 22.13
CA GLY A 132 24.38 -4.71 23.04
C GLY A 132 24.11 -4.37 24.51
N ALA A 133 24.07 -5.41 25.34
CA ALA A 133 24.35 -5.31 26.76
C ALA A 133 24.98 -6.63 27.23
N ALA A 134 26.28 -6.56 27.51
CA ALA A 134 27.01 -7.56 28.26
C ALA A 134 26.74 -7.40 29.77
N LYS A 135 26.58 -8.53 30.49
CA LYS A 135 27.26 -8.90 31.77
C LYS A 135 26.41 -9.87 32.62
N GLY A 136 27.08 -10.89 33.18
CA GLY A 136 26.67 -11.58 34.41
C GLY A 136 27.03 -13.07 34.46
N GLY A 137 28.14 -13.42 35.11
CA GLY A 137 28.55 -14.80 35.44
C GLY A 137 27.66 -15.45 36.53
N PRO A 138 27.95 -16.69 36.92
CA PRO A 138 29.05 -16.96 37.87
C PRO A 138 30.15 -17.90 37.36
#